data_AF-U3TW22-F1
#
_entry.id   AF-U3TW22-F1
#
_cell.length_a   1.000
_cell.length_b   1.000
_cell.length_c   1.000
_cell.angle_alpha   90.00
_cell.angle_beta   90.00
_cell.angle_gamma   90.00
#
_symmetry.space_group_name_H-M   'P 1'
#
loop_
_entity.id
_entity.type
_entity.pdbx_description
1 polymer ?
#
loop_
_entity_poly.entity_id
_entity_poly.type
_entity_poly.pdbx_seq_one_letter_code
_entity_poly.pdbx_strand_id
1 'polypeptide(L)' 'MTTRKTALFAAVLTTAAATHVSAADLPGKGITVKPAQSTISEETFQTLLVSRALEKLGYNR' A
#
# COMPACT_ATOMS: atom_id res chain seq x y z
N MET A 1 -11.43 39.68 -24.00
CA MET A 1 -11.73 39.16 -22.64
C MET A 1 -12.10 37.66 -22.62
N THR A 2 -12.45 37.07 -23.77
CA THR A 2 -12.85 35.66 -23.93
C THR A 2 -11.70 34.65 -23.76
N THR A 3 -10.54 34.86 -24.37
CA THR A 3 -9.42 33.89 -24.37
C THR A 3 -8.85 33.58 -22.99
N ARG A 4 -8.72 34.59 -22.11
CA ARG A 4 -8.24 34.40 -20.72
C ARG A 4 -9.23 33.60 -19.88
N LYS A 5 -10.53 33.82 -20.11
CA LYS A 5 -11.61 33.13 -19.41
C LYS A 5 -11.67 31.66 -19.83
N THR A 6 -11.47 31.37 -21.12
CA THR A 6 -11.33 30.00 -21.63
C THR A 6 -10.10 29.30 -21.08
N ALA A 7 -8.96 29.99 -20.98
CA ALA A 7 -7.74 29.42 -20.40
C ALA A 7 -7.90 29.08 -18.91
N LEU A 8 -8.54 29.96 -18.14
CA LEU A 8 -8.88 29.70 -16.73
C LEU A 8 -9.84 28.52 -16.59
N PHE A 9 -10.85 28.42 -17.44
CA PHE A 9 -11.82 27.32 -17.41
C PHE A 9 -11.15 25.98 -17.74
N ALA A 10 -10.26 25.97 -18.74
CA ALA A 10 -9.48 24.80 -19.11
C ALA A 10 -8.57 24.32 -17.97
N ALA A 11 -7.92 25.25 -17.25
CA ALA A 11 -7.06 24.93 -16.11
C ALA A 11 -7.83 24.33 -14.91
N VAL A 12 -9.04 24.82 -14.64
CA VAL A 12 -9.91 24.26 -13.60
C VAL A 12 -10.40 22.87 -13.99
N LEU A 13 -10.73 22.65 -15.27
CA LEU A 13 -11.18 21.35 -15.75
C LEU A 13 -10.08 20.28 -15.69
N THR A 14 -8.82 20.62 -16.01
CA THR A 14 -7.69 19.68 -15.91
C THR A 14 -7.37 19.29 -14.47
N THR A 15 -7.51 20.22 -13.52
CA THR A 15 -7.31 19.93 -12.10
C THR A 15 -8.48 19.14 -11.50
N ALA A 16 -9.71 19.37 -11.95
CA ALA A 16 -10.88 18.59 -11.55
C ALA A 16 -10.89 17.17 -12.16
N ALA A 17 -10.32 17.00 -13.35
CA ALA A 17 -10.18 15.69 -14.00
C ALA A 17 -8.99 14.87 -13.50
N ALA A 18 -8.19 15.39 -12.57
CA ALA A 18 -7.11 14.65 -11.95
C ALA A 18 -7.69 13.49 -11.12
N THR A 19 -7.52 12.27 -11.61
CA THR A 19 -7.93 11.07 -10.89
C THR A 19 -6.99 10.86 -9.69
N HIS A 20 -7.56 10.79 -8.49
CA HIS A 20 -6.81 10.40 -7.31
C HIS A 20 -6.48 8.91 -7.38
N VAL A 21 -5.21 8.57 -7.59
CA VAL A 21 -4.72 7.20 -7.40
C VAL A 21 -4.48 7.00 -5.91
N SER A 22 -5.41 6.34 -5.24
CA SER A 22 -5.23 5.88 -3.86
C SER A 22 -4.35 4.63 -3.84
N ALA A 23 -3.41 4.57 -2.89
CA ALA A 23 -2.68 3.34 -2.62
C ALA A 23 -3.68 2.24 -2.22
N ALA A 24 -3.55 1.05 -2.81
CA ALA A 24 -4.31 -0.10 -2.39
C ALA A 24 -3.96 -0.46 -0.94
N ASP A 25 -4.96 -0.96 -0.18
CA ASP A 25 -4.71 -1.50 1.15
C ASP A 25 -3.70 -2.67 1.07
N LEU A 26 -2.88 -2.79 2.11
CA LEU A 26 -1.93 -3.89 2.22
C LEU A 26 -2.67 -5.25 2.25
N PRO A 27 -2.15 -6.30 1.58
CA PRO A 27 -2.88 -7.56 1.41
C PRO A 27 -3.14 -8.30 2.73
N GLY A 28 -2.36 -8.02 3.78
CA GLY A 28 -2.52 -8.62 5.11
C GLY A 28 -3.41 -7.84 6.07
N LYS A 29 -3.95 -6.68 5.67
CA LYS A 29 -4.71 -5.79 6.57
C LYS A 29 -5.87 -6.53 7.24
N GLY A 30 -5.82 -6.64 8.57
CA GLY A 30 -6.85 -7.31 9.38
C GLY A 30 -6.70 -8.84 9.48
N ILE A 31 -5.68 -9.43 8.85
CA ILE A 31 -5.39 -10.86 8.93
C ILE A 31 -4.33 -11.11 10.00
N THR A 32 -4.60 -12.04 10.92
CA THR A 32 -3.65 -12.47 11.96
C THR A 32 -3.00 -13.79 11.56
N VAL A 33 -1.67 -13.84 11.59
CA VAL A 33 -0.88 -15.02 11.26
C VAL A 33 -0.17 -15.54 12.50
N LYS A 34 -0.32 -16.83 12.77
CA LYS A 34 0.42 -17.49 13.85
C LYS A 34 1.74 -18.04 13.30
N PRO A 35 2.89 -17.72 13.92
CA PRO A 35 4.17 -18.30 13.51
C PRO A 35 4.17 -19.81 13.73
N ALA A 36 4.46 -20.58 12.70
CA ALA A 36 4.73 -22.02 12.79
C ALA A 36 6.25 -22.25 12.90
N GLN A 37 6.90 -21.59 13.85
CA GLN A 37 8.35 -21.68 14.02
C GLN A 37 8.72 -22.95 14.78
N SER A 38 9.54 -23.80 14.16
CA SER A 38 10.22 -24.91 14.84
C SER A 38 11.28 -24.38 15.81
N THR A 39 11.56 -25.12 16.89
CA THR A 39 12.64 -24.80 17.85
C THR A 39 14.05 -25.12 17.30
N ILE A 40 14.13 -25.55 16.04
CA ILE A 40 15.38 -25.87 15.35
C ILE A 40 16.05 -24.55 14.94
N SER A 41 17.29 -24.35 15.39
CA SER A 41 18.00 -23.08 15.23
C SER A 41 18.28 -22.76 13.76
N GLU A 42 18.52 -23.80 12.95
CA GLU A 42 18.82 -23.71 11.52
C GLU A 42 17.63 -23.16 10.69
N GLU A 43 16.39 -23.44 11.10
CA GLU A 43 15.18 -22.99 10.39
C GLU A 43 14.74 -21.58 10.83
N THR A 44 15.23 -21.11 11.99
CA THR A 44 14.81 -19.84 12.62
C THR A 44 15.06 -18.63 11.72
N PHE A 45 16.18 -18.60 10.99
CA PHE A 45 16.47 -17.46 10.10
C PHE A 45 15.42 -17.33 9.00
N GLN A 46 15.03 -18.44 8.37
CA GLN A 46 14.05 -18.44 7.28
C GLN A 46 12.66 -18.09 7.79
N THR A 47 12.26 -18.63 8.96
CA THR A 47 10.98 -18.28 9.58
C THR A 47 10.91 -16.82 9.96
N LEU A 48 12.00 -16.24 10.48
CA LEU A 48 12.06 -14.82 10.79
C LEU A 48 11.96 -13.98 9.51
N LEU A 49 12.65 -14.36 8.43
CA LEU A 49 12.57 -13.65 7.15
C LEU A 49 11.12 -13.58 6.64
N VAL A 50 10.41 -14.71 6.61
CA VAL A 50 9.01 -14.78 6.19
C VAL A 50 8.11 -13.97 7.11
N SER A 51 8.29 -14.09 8.43
CA SER A 51 7.51 -13.34 9.41
C SER A 51 7.65 -11.83 9.22
N ARG A 52 8.86 -11.33 8.97
CA ARG A 52 9.11 -9.90 8.69
C ARG A 52 8.52 -9.45 7.36
N ALA A 53 8.51 -10.31 6.34
CA ALA A 53 7.87 -10.01 5.07
C ALA A 53 6.35 -9.87 5.24
N LEU A 54 5.71 -10.77 6.00
CA LEU A 54 4.27 -10.70 6.30
C LEU A 54 3.92 -9.44 7.10
N GLU A 55 4.72 -9.05 8.09
CA GLU A 55 4.52 -7.76 8.79
C GLU A 55 4.52 -6.57 7.83
N LYS A 56 5.47 -6.53 6.88
CA LYS A 56 5.53 -5.46 5.86
C LYS A 56 4.34 -5.49 4.91
N LEU A 57 3.73 -6.66 4.72
CA LEU A 57 2.50 -6.84 3.95
C LEU A 57 1.23 -6.57 4.78
N GLY A 58 1.35 -6.09 6.03
CA GLY A 58 0.24 -5.64 6.85
C GLY A 58 -0.45 -6.71 7.70
N TYR A 59 0.15 -7.90 7.83
CA TYR A 59 -0.37 -8.98 8.68
C TYR A 59 -0.04 -8.73 10.16
N ASN A 60 -0.97 -9.11 11.04
CA ASN A 60 -0.77 -9.08 12.49
C ASN A 60 -0.10 -10.39 12.97
N ARG A 61 0.79 -10.30 13.96
CA ARG A 61 1.37 -11.47 14.64
C ARG A 61 0.50 -11.97 15.78
#